data_AF-A0A2V6LZ09-F1
#
_entry.id   AF-A0A2V6LZ09-F1
#
_cell.length_a   1.000
_cell.length_b   1.000
_cell.length_c   1.000
_cell.angle_alpha   90.00
_cell.angle_beta   90.00
_cell.angle_gamma   90.00
#
_symmetry.space_group_name_H-M   'P 1'
#
loop_
_entity.id
_entity.type
_entity.pdbx_description
1 polymer ?
#
loop_
_entity_poly.entity_id
_entity_poly.type
_entity_poly.pdbx_seq_one_letter_code
_entity_poly.pdbx_strand_id
1 'polypeptide(L)'
;MVSSIDDRLNQIIRELIGNGITLEQYIVAAMSASRGNVTQASKALGVHRNTLHNKLRTQTMLNGFAESIRPSRRRVSAKRVSAPPNKKSRRV
;
A
#
# COMPACT_ATOMS: atom_id res chain seq x y z
N MET A 1 16.49 7.54 -35.37
CA MET A 1 16.09 8.40 -34.25
C MET A 1 15.83 7.49 -33.07
N VAL A 2 16.65 7.57 -32.02
CA VAL A 2 16.46 6.75 -30.81
C VAL A 2 15.29 7.38 -30.07
N SER A 3 14.14 6.70 -30.02
CA SER A 3 13.04 7.15 -29.17
C SER A 3 13.53 7.16 -27.73
N SER A 4 13.32 8.28 -27.03
CA SER A 4 13.69 8.36 -25.62
C SER A 4 12.93 7.28 -24.86
N ILE A 5 13.50 6.81 -23.74
CA ILE A 5 12.77 5.95 -22.79
C ILE A 5 11.42 6.60 -22.44
N ASP A 6 11.40 7.93 -22.34
CA ASP A 6 10.19 8.71 -22.08
C ASP A 6 9.14 8.57 -23.20
N ASP A 7 9.56 8.53 -24.48
CA ASP A 7 8.64 8.37 -25.60
C ASP A 7 8.00 6.99 -25.59
N ARG A 8 8.79 5.96 -25.26
CA ARG A 8 8.30 4.59 -25.15
C ARG A 8 7.36 4.42 -23.95
N LEU A 9 7.67 5.06 -22.82
CA LEU A 9 6.77 5.09 -21.66
C LEU A 9 5.46 5.81 -21.99
N ASN A 10 5.53 6.95 -22.66
CA ASN A 10 4.35 7.70 -23.08
C ASN A 10 3.48 6.90 -24.06
N GLN A 11 4.08 6.13 -24.97
CA GLN A 11 3.34 5.24 -25.85
C GLN A 11 2.59 4.15 -25.08
N ILE A 12 3.26 3.48 -24.14
CA ILE A 12 2.62 2.46 -23.28
C ILE A 12 1.48 3.07 -22.47
N ILE A 13 1.67 4.26 -21.90
CA ILE A 13 0.62 4.96 -21.15
C ILE A 13 -0.59 5.24 -22.05
N ARG A 14 -0.38 5.69 -23.29
CA ARG A 14 -1.46 5.93 -24.24
C ARG A 14 -2.20 4.65 -24.63
N GLU A 15 -1.50 3.54 -24.82
CA GLU A 15 -2.12 2.25 -25.10
C GLU A 15 -2.97 1.76 -23.92
N LEU A 16 -2.47 1.92 -22.69
CA LEU A 16 -3.23 1.60 -21.48
C LEU A 16 -4.51 2.44 -21.37
N ILE A 17 -4.41 3.75 -21.63
CA ILE A 17 -5.57 4.64 -21.65
C ILE A 17 -6.55 4.25 -22.76
N GLY A 18 -6.04 3.93 -23.96
CA GLY A 18 -6.85 3.51 -25.11
C GLY A 18 -7.62 2.20 -24.87
N ASN A 19 -7.06 1.31 -24.05
CA ASN A 19 -7.72 0.07 -23.60
C ASN A 19 -8.70 0.28 -22.43
N GLY A 20 -8.92 1.53 -22.00
CA GLY A 20 -9.81 1.86 -20.89
C GLY A 20 -9.22 1.63 -19.50
N ILE A 21 -7.91 1.39 -19.40
CA ILE A 21 -7.24 1.20 -18.12
C ILE A 21 -7.06 2.57 -17.47
N THR A 22 -7.82 2.80 -16.41
CA THR A 22 -7.73 4.04 -15.65
C THR A 22 -6.64 3.97 -14.59
N LEU A 23 -6.20 5.13 -14.11
CA LEU A 23 -5.27 5.23 -12.99
C LEU A 23 -5.76 4.44 -11.75
N GLU A 24 -7.08 4.42 -11.52
CA GLU A 24 -7.68 3.72 -10.38
C GLU A 24 -7.51 2.20 -10.51
N GLN A 25 -7.75 1.64 -11.70
CA GLN A 25 -7.55 0.21 -11.96
C GLN A 25 -6.08 -0.19 -11.81
N TYR A 26 -5.16 0.68 -12.23
CA TYR A 26 -3.73 0.46 -12.05
C TYR A 26 -3.33 0.44 -10.57
N ILE A 27 -3.87 1.36 -9.77
CA ILE A 27 -3.67 1.39 -8.31
C ILE A 27 -4.28 0.14 -7.66
N VAL A 28 -5.49 -0.27 -8.06
CA VAL A 28 -6.16 -1.48 -7.58
C VAL A 28 -5.31 -2.72 -7.86
N ALA A 29 -4.76 -2.86 -9.07
CA ALA A 29 -3.91 -3.98 -9.42
C ALA A 29 -2.64 -4.04 -8.55
N ALA A 30 -1.96 -2.91 -8.35
CA ALA A 30 -0.77 -2.84 -7.50
C ALA A 30 -1.09 -3.13 -6.02
N MET A 31 -2.23 -2.64 -5.55
CA MET A 31 -2.71 -2.88 -4.19
C MET A 31 -3.13 -4.34 -3.97
N SER A 32 -3.75 -4.99 -4.95
CA SER A 32 -4.06 -6.42 -4.95
C SER A 32 -2.79 -7.28 -4.94
N ALA A 33 -1.84 -6.97 -5.82
CA ALA A 33 -0.55 -7.69 -5.90
C ALA A 33 0.25 -7.60 -4.59
N SER A 34 0.13 -6.48 -3.87
CA SER A 34 0.77 -6.26 -2.57
C SER A 34 -0.09 -6.66 -1.36
N ARG A 35 -1.23 -7.35 -1.59
CA ARG A 35 -2.15 -7.80 -0.52
C ARG A 35 -2.53 -6.66 0.45
N GLY A 36 -2.83 -5.49 -0.08
CA GLY A 36 -3.21 -4.31 0.71
C GLY A 36 -2.06 -3.60 1.43
N ASN A 37 -0.80 -4.01 1.22
CA ASN A 37 0.35 -3.34 1.80
C ASN A 37 0.72 -2.09 1.00
N VAL A 38 0.22 -0.94 1.46
CA VAL A 38 0.44 0.38 0.83
C VAL A 38 1.93 0.71 0.64
N THR A 39 2.81 0.26 1.54
CA THR A 39 4.26 0.53 1.41
C THR A 39 4.89 -0.27 0.28
N GLN A 40 4.41 -1.50 0.03
CA GLN A 40 4.89 -2.30 -1.11
C GLN A 40 4.26 -1.82 -2.41
N ALA A 41 2.96 -1.51 -2.41
CA ALA A 41 2.28 -0.98 -3.59
C ALA A 41 2.87 0.36 -4.05
N SER A 42 3.18 1.27 -3.12
CA SER A 42 3.81 2.56 -3.46
C SER A 42 5.20 2.41 -4.09
N LYS A 43 6.00 1.44 -3.63
CA LYS A 43 7.28 1.09 -4.28
C LYS A 43 7.08 0.55 -5.69
N ALA A 44 6.10 -0.34 -5.88
CA ALA A 44 5.81 -0.91 -7.20
C ALA A 44 5.30 0.14 -8.20
N LEU A 45 4.53 1.12 -7.71
CA LEU A 45 4.01 2.24 -8.49
C LEU A 45 5.03 3.38 -8.69
N GLY A 46 6.19 3.33 -8.04
CA GLY A 46 7.19 4.41 -8.10
C GLY A 46 6.74 5.73 -7.48
N VAL A 47 5.76 5.72 -6.56
CA VAL A 47 5.22 6.93 -5.91
C VAL A 47 5.49 6.95 -4.41
N HIS A 48 5.47 8.13 -3.81
CA HIS A 48 5.60 8.24 -2.36
C HIS A 48 4.36 7.65 -1.64
N ARG A 49 4.57 6.95 -0.52
CA ARG A 49 3.49 6.29 0.24
C ARG A 49 2.35 7.23 0.64
N ASN A 50 2.66 8.48 1.00
CA ASN A 50 1.66 9.46 1.41
C ASN A 50 0.80 9.88 0.22
N THR A 51 1.39 9.98 -0.96
CA THR A 51 0.67 10.28 -2.21
C THR A 51 -0.33 9.17 -2.50
N LEU A 52 0.11 7.91 -2.41
CA LEU A 52 -0.79 6.77 -2.59
C LEU A 52 -1.90 6.75 -1.52
N HIS A 53 -1.57 7.01 -0.25
CA HIS A 53 -2.57 7.12 0.82
C HIS A 53 -3.60 8.20 0.57
N ASN A 54 -3.19 9.37 0.08
CA ASN A 54 -4.11 10.46 -0.25
C ASN A 54 -5.02 10.04 -1.40
N LYS A 55 -4.46 9.45 -2.46
CA LYS A 55 -5.24 8.95 -3.60
C LYS A 55 -6.28 7.90 -3.19
N LEU A 56 -5.89 6.94 -2.35
CA LEU A 56 -6.79 5.92 -1.81
C LEU A 56 -7.91 6.46 -0.92
N ARG A 57 -7.81 7.69 -0.40
CA ARG A 57 -8.85 8.36 0.41
C ARG A 57 -9.73 9.29 -0.41
N THR A 58 -9.16 9.91 -1.45
CA THR A 58 -9.85 10.93 -2.24
C THR A 58 -10.61 10.37 -3.43
N GLN A 59 -10.19 9.21 -3.96
CA GLN A 59 -10.84 8.60 -5.12
C GLN A 59 -11.98 7.67 -4.70
N THR A 60 -13.19 8.02 -5.09
CA THR A 60 -14.44 7.33 -4.71
C THR A 60 -14.42 5.84 -5.06
N MET A 61 -13.79 5.45 -6.18
CA MET A 61 -13.67 4.05 -6.61
C MET A 61 -12.61 3.26 -5.82
N LEU A 62 -11.73 3.94 -5.09
CA LEU A 62 -10.70 3.33 -4.24
C LEU A 62 -11.09 3.31 -2.76
N ASN A 63 -12.04 4.16 -2.38
CA ASN A 63 -12.64 4.21 -1.06
C ASN A 63 -13.40 2.89 -0.81
N GLY A 64 -13.14 2.23 0.33
CA GLY A 64 -13.67 0.90 0.66
C GLY A 64 -12.87 -0.28 0.11
N PHE A 65 -12.37 -0.21 -1.14
CA PHE A 65 -11.47 -1.25 -1.68
C PHE A 65 -10.18 -1.35 -0.86
N ALA A 66 -9.56 -0.20 -0.54
CA ALA A 66 -8.35 -0.17 0.27
C ALA A 66 -8.54 -0.78 1.67
N GLU A 67 -9.78 -0.86 2.18
CA GLU A 67 -10.10 -1.50 3.45
C GLU A 67 -10.35 -3.00 3.30
N SER A 68 -10.94 -3.45 2.19
CA SER A 68 -11.27 -4.86 1.96
C SER A 68 -10.03 -5.74 1.75
N ILE A 69 -8.98 -5.20 1.14
CA ILE A 69 -7.73 -5.94 0.88
C ILE A 69 -6.68 -5.78 1.97
N ARG A 70 -6.93 -4.94 2.97
CA ARG A 70 -5.99 -4.80 4.08
C ARG A 70 -5.86 -6.14 4.78
N PRO A 71 -4.63 -6.60 5.09
CA PRO A 71 -4.47 -7.80 5.88
C PRO A 71 -5.20 -7.56 7.21
N SER A 72 -6.20 -8.38 7.50
CA SER A 72 -6.86 -8.41 8.80
C SER A 72 -5.78 -8.80 9.81
N ARG A 73 -5.15 -7.79 10.41
CA ARG A 73 -4.29 -8.01 11.57
C ARG A 73 -5.22 -8.44 12.67
N ARG A 74 -5.45 -9.76 12.76
CA ARG A 74 -5.85 -10.40 14.01
C ARG A 74 -4.71 -10.04 14.96
N ARG A 75 -4.89 -8.95 15.71
CA ARG A 75 -4.02 -8.63 16.83
C ARG A 75 -4.23 -9.80 17.78
N VAL A 76 -3.43 -10.85 17.62
CA VAL A 76 -3.20 -11.80 18.67
C VAL A 76 -2.60 -10.90 19.74
N SER A 77 -3.41 -10.53 20.73
CA SER A 77 -2.87 -9.83 21.88
C SER A 77 -1.84 -10.82 22.39
N ALA A 78 -0.56 -10.49 22.20
CA ALA A 78 0.49 -11.20 22.88
C ALA A 78 0.12 -10.95 24.34
N LYS A 79 -0.44 -11.97 24.98
CA LYS A 79 -0.70 -12.00 26.42
C LYS A 79 0.65 -11.58 26.99
N ARG A 80 0.78 -10.31 27.38
CA ARG A 80 2.07 -9.75 27.78
C ARG A 80 2.47 -10.58 28.98
N VAL A 81 3.41 -11.49 28.78
CA VAL A 81 4.03 -12.22 29.88
C VAL A 81 4.92 -11.18 30.55
N SER A 82 4.36 -10.45 31.51
CA SER A 82 5.16 -9.59 32.37
C SER A 82 6.00 -10.49 33.25
N ALA A 83 7.31 -10.27 33.25
CA ALA A 83 8.20 -10.93 34.20
C ALA A 83 7.69 -10.69 35.63
N PRO A 84 7.69 -11.72 36.50
CA PRO A 84 7.24 -11.56 37.87
C PRO A 84 8.07 -10.49 38.60
N PRO A 85 7.47 -9.68 39.49
CA PRO A 85 8.17 -8.59 40.17
C PRO A 85 9.31 -9.15 41.05
N ASN A 86 10.49 -8.54 40.93
CA ASN A 86 11.67 -8.91 41.70
C ASN A 86 11.49 -8.52 43.19
N LYS A 87 11.24 -9.51 44.05
CA LYS A 87 11.02 -9.35 45.51
C LYS A 87 12.26 -8.86 46.29
N LYS A 88 13.39 -8.57 45.66
CA LYS A 88 14.64 -8.14 46.35
C LYS A 88 14.77 -6.64 46.60
N SER A 89 13.80 -5.81 46.19
CA SER A 89 13.80 -4.38 46.54
C SER A 89 12.93 -4.08 47.77
N ARG A 90 13.20 -4.77 48.87
CA ARG A 90 12.76 -4.34 50.21
C ARG A 90 14.04 -4.08 51.01
N ARG A 91 14.69 -2.96 50.72
CA ARG A 91 15.68 -2.39 51.64
C ARG A 91 14.90 -1.58 52.68
N VAL A 92 15.32 -1.83 53.92
CA VAL A 92 14.90 -1.26 55.20
C VAL A 92 14.85 0.25 55.17
#